data_AF-A0AAN8ITX8-F1
#
_entry.id   AF-A0AAN8ITX8-F1
#
_cell.length_a   1.000
_cell.length_b   1.000
_cell.length_c   1.000
_cell.angle_alpha   90.00
_cell.angle_beta   90.00
_cell.angle_gamma   90.00
#
_symmetry.space_group_name_H-M   'P 1'
#
loop_
_entity.id
_entity.type
_entity.pdbx_description
1 polymer ?
#
loop_
_entity_poly.entity_id
_entity_poly.type
_entity_poly.pdbx_seq_one_letter_code
_entity_poly.pdbx_strand_id
1 'polypeptide(L)'
;DQVPFPDVFGYFAAPGTATSLGVRFISTTRLPAPYGTCTKQERLNGKHYKGKYEVESCFRDCLQQRIITDCKCYDPAYHHAYDGGATPSCADGNQLENSPQTPESQRRTWCR
;
A
#
# COMPACT_ATOMS: atom_id res chain seq x y z
N ASP A 1 -15.48 -8.29 -0.81
CA ASP A 1 -15.04 -7.32 -1.83
C ASP A 1 -13.53 -7.14 -1.81
N GLN A 2 -12.92 -6.81 -2.95
CA GLN A 2 -11.48 -6.57 -3.16
C GLN A 2 -11.19 -5.07 -3.19
N VAL A 3 -9.97 -4.67 -2.81
CA VAL A 3 -9.56 -3.26 -2.82
C VAL A 3 -9.04 -2.90 -4.21
N PRO A 4 -9.55 -1.83 -4.86
CA PRO A 4 -9.00 -1.39 -6.13
C PRO A 4 -7.65 -0.68 -5.93
N PHE A 5 -6.65 -1.05 -6.74
CA PHE A 5 -5.33 -0.40 -6.79
C PHE A 5 -5.12 0.23 -8.17
N PRO A 6 -5.73 1.39 -8.45
CA PRO A 6 -5.70 2.01 -9.78
C PRO A 6 -4.29 2.45 -10.20
N ASP A 7 -3.38 2.64 -9.27
CA ASP A 7 -1.99 3.00 -9.54
C ASP A 7 -1.16 1.83 -10.12
N VAL A 8 -1.54 0.57 -9.83
CA VAL A 8 -0.83 -0.63 -10.32
C VAL A 8 -1.65 -1.38 -11.38
N PHE A 9 -2.96 -1.49 -11.18
CA PHE A 9 -3.86 -2.26 -12.05
C PHE A 9 -4.82 -1.38 -12.87
N GLY A 10 -4.60 -0.06 -12.87
CA GLY A 10 -5.39 0.87 -13.67
C GLY A 10 -5.07 0.78 -15.16
N TYR A 11 -5.99 1.31 -15.96
CA TYR A 11 -5.82 1.49 -17.40
C TYR A 11 -5.87 2.99 -17.71
N PHE A 12 -4.92 3.48 -18.51
CA PHE A 12 -4.90 4.87 -18.97
C PHE A 12 -5.67 5.00 -20.29
N ALA A 13 -6.80 5.69 -20.25
CA ALA A 13 -7.58 6.00 -21.45
C ALA A 13 -7.16 7.36 -22.03
N ALA A 14 -6.91 7.41 -23.35
CA ALA A 14 -6.51 8.65 -24.01
C ALA A 14 -7.70 9.61 -24.21
N PRO A 15 -7.57 10.90 -23.85
CA PRO A 15 -8.62 11.88 -24.07
C PRO A 15 -8.88 12.10 -25.57
N GLY A 16 -10.13 12.41 -25.94
CA GLY A 16 -10.51 12.70 -27.33
C GLY A 16 -10.62 11.47 -28.24
N THR A 17 -10.51 10.26 -27.70
CA THR A 17 -10.61 9.00 -28.47
C THR A 17 -11.62 8.04 -27.83
N ALA A 18 -12.22 7.18 -28.64
CA ALA A 18 -13.04 6.08 -28.14
C ALA A 18 -12.16 4.85 -27.89
N THR A 19 -12.19 4.32 -26.67
CA THR A 19 -11.49 3.08 -26.29
C THR A 19 -12.52 1.96 -26.11
N SER A 20 -12.30 0.81 -26.74
CA SER A 20 -13.12 -0.40 -26.55
C SER A 20 -12.35 -1.41 -25.71
N LEU A 21 -12.93 -1.88 -24.60
CA LEU A 21 -12.30 -2.80 -23.65
C LEU A 21 -13.02 -4.16 -23.65
N GLY A 22 -12.32 -5.20 -24.12
CA GLY A 22 -12.77 -6.59 -24.00
C GLY A 22 -12.13 -7.27 -22.79
N VAL A 23 -12.93 -7.80 -21.88
CA VAL A 23 -12.46 -8.50 -20.67
C VAL A 23 -12.79 -9.99 -20.73
N ARG A 24 -11.88 -10.83 -20.22
CA ARG A 24 -12.07 -12.28 -20.08
C ARG A 24 -11.80 -12.71 -18.64
N PHE A 25 -12.72 -13.48 -18.06
CA PHE A 25 -12.52 -14.05 -16.73
C PHE A 25 -11.54 -15.22 -16.76
N ILE A 26 -10.53 -15.16 -15.90
CA ILE A 26 -9.54 -16.23 -15.68
C ILE A 26 -9.38 -16.40 -14.16
N SER A 27 -9.41 -17.65 -13.69
CA SER A 27 -9.16 -18.00 -12.29
C SER A 27 -8.00 -18.99 -12.22
N THR A 28 -7.10 -18.81 -11.26
CA THR A 28 -5.93 -19.67 -11.05
C THR A 28 -5.82 -20.02 -9.58
N THR A 29 -5.68 -21.31 -9.28
CA THR A 29 -5.46 -21.83 -7.93
C THR A 29 -4.07 -22.47 -7.85
N ARG A 30 -3.38 -22.28 -6.72
CA ARG A 30 -2.03 -22.82 -6.47
C ARG A 30 -2.04 -23.64 -5.19
N LEU A 31 -1.29 -24.74 -5.18
CA LEU A 31 -1.12 -25.55 -3.98
C LEU A 31 -0.15 -24.85 -3.01
N PRO A 32 -0.47 -24.79 -1.70
CA PRO A 32 0.44 -24.27 -0.68
C PRO A 32 1.54 -25.30 -0.36
N ALA A 33 2.30 -25.06 0.71
CA ALA A 33 3.35 -25.97 1.18
C ALA A 33 2.85 -27.44 1.25
N PRO A 34 3.65 -28.43 0.80
CA PRO A 34 5.08 -28.34 0.41
C PRO A 34 5.35 -27.88 -1.03
N TYR A 35 4.33 -27.60 -1.84
CA TYR A 35 4.48 -27.32 -3.28
C TYR A 35 4.77 -25.84 -3.59
N GLY A 36 4.68 -24.96 -2.59
CA GLY A 36 4.98 -23.54 -2.71
C GLY A 36 4.87 -22.81 -1.37
N THR A 37 5.13 -21.51 -1.37
CA THR A 37 5.06 -20.63 -0.18
C THR A 37 3.76 -19.83 -0.09
N CYS A 38 2.73 -20.23 -0.86
CA CYS A 38 1.43 -19.58 -0.82
C CYS A 38 0.79 -19.74 0.56
N THR A 39 0.24 -18.64 1.10
CA THR A 39 -0.53 -18.66 2.35
C THR A 39 -1.94 -19.24 2.11
N LYS A 40 -2.50 -19.88 3.15
CA LYS A 40 -3.91 -20.29 3.18
C LYS A 40 -4.84 -19.19 3.73
N GLN A 41 -4.27 -18.04 4.06
CA GLN A 41 -5.03 -16.91 4.59
C GLN A 41 -5.90 -16.29 3.50
N GLU A 42 -7.22 -16.28 3.73
CA GLU A 42 -8.19 -15.72 2.79
C GLU A 42 -8.54 -14.25 3.08
N ARG A 43 -8.24 -13.77 4.29
CA ARG A 43 -8.55 -12.40 4.72
C ARG A 43 -7.34 -11.73 5.33
N LEU A 44 -7.10 -10.48 4.93
CA LEU A 44 -6.15 -9.59 5.55
C LEU A 44 -6.85 -8.80 6.66
N ASN A 45 -6.31 -8.86 7.87
CA ASN A 45 -6.75 -8.08 9.03
C ASN A 45 -5.65 -7.10 9.43
N GLY A 46 -5.20 -6.28 8.48
CA GLY A 46 -4.19 -5.25 8.69
C GLY A 46 -4.73 -4.06 9.48
N LYS A 47 -3.82 -3.21 9.96
CA LYS A 47 -4.19 -1.97 10.65
C LYS A 47 -4.82 -0.98 9.66
N HIS A 48 -4.17 -0.80 8.51
CA HIS A 48 -4.55 0.13 7.46
C HIS A 48 -5.38 -0.56 6.38
N TYR A 49 -5.04 -1.78 5.94
CA TYR A 49 -5.84 -2.51 4.94
C TYR A 49 -6.57 -3.71 5.55
N LYS A 50 -7.87 -3.84 5.27
CA LYS A 50 -8.73 -4.93 5.76
C LYS A 50 -9.56 -5.50 4.63
N GLY A 51 -9.84 -6.80 4.67
CA GLY A 51 -10.75 -7.45 3.72
C GLY A 51 -10.21 -8.77 3.18
N LYS A 52 -10.50 -9.08 1.92
CA LYS A 52 -9.95 -10.27 1.25
C LYS A 52 -8.42 -10.15 1.14
N TYR A 53 -7.72 -11.25 1.38
CA TYR A 53 -6.27 -11.30 1.26
C TYR A 53 -5.86 -11.11 -0.20
N GLU A 54 -5.00 -10.12 -0.42
CA GLU A 54 -4.33 -9.87 -1.69
C GLU A 54 -2.88 -9.50 -1.38
N VAL A 55 -1.98 -9.76 -2.33
CA VAL A 55 -0.56 -9.46 -2.15
C VAL A 55 -0.34 -7.96 -2.01
N GLU A 56 -1.01 -7.15 -2.83
CA GLU A 56 -0.91 -5.69 -2.79
C GLU A 56 -1.43 -5.09 -1.48
N SER A 57 -2.58 -5.57 -0.98
CA SER A 57 -3.13 -5.08 0.30
C SER A 57 -2.21 -5.43 1.47
N CYS A 58 -1.66 -6.64 1.48
CA CYS A 58 -0.71 -7.10 2.49
C CYS A 58 0.59 -6.28 2.46
N PHE A 59 1.12 -6.02 1.26
CA PHE A 59 2.33 -5.24 1.08
C PHE A 59 2.14 -3.78 1.53
N ARG A 60 1.08 -3.11 1.10
CA ARG A 60 0.80 -1.70 1.46
C ARG A 60 0.51 -1.52 2.94
N ASP A 61 -0.17 -2.47 3.58
CA ASP A 61 -0.38 -2.44 5.03
C ASP A 61 0.95 -2.49 5.79
N CYS A 62 1.83 -3.41 5.40
CA CYS A 62 3.17 -3.54 5.99
C CYS A 62 4.02 -2.29 5.74
N LEU A 63 4.02 -1.78 4.50
CA LEU A 63 4.76 -0.58 4.13
C LEU A 63 4.31 0.64 4.95
N GLN A 64 3.00 0.89 5.03
CA GLN A 64 2.48 2.02 5.78
C GLN A 64 2.79 1.90 7.27
N GLN A 65 2.69 0.70 7.85
CA GLN A 65 3.11 0.45 9.23
C GLN A 65 4.59 0.75 9.45
N ARG A 66 5.45 0.38 8.48
CA ARG A 66 6.88 0.64 8.55
C ARG A 66 7.20 2.13 8.47
N ILE A 67 6.57 2.86 7.54
CA ILE A 67 6.71 4.31 7.38
C ILE A 67 6.32 5.01 8.69
N ILE A 68 5.17 4.67 9.28
CA ILE A 68 4.72 5.27 10.54
C ILE A 68 5.67 4.95 11.70
N THR A 69 6.20 3.73 11.73
CA THR A 69 7.12 3.30 12.79
C THR A 69 8.45 4.05 12.71
N ASP A 70 9.02 4.19 11.52
CA ASP A 70 10.36 4.75 11.31
C ASP A 70 10.35 6.28 11.15
N CYS A 71 9.36 6.82 10.43
CA CYS A 71 9.27 8.23 10.05
C CYS A 71 8.32 9.05 10.93
N LYS A 72 7.47 8.41 11.74
CA LYS A 72 6.45 9.06 12.59
C LYS A 72 5.41 9.89 11.84
N CYS A 73 5.24 9.61 10.56
CA CYS A 73 4.19 10.15 9.69
C CYS A 73 3.64 9.02 8.82
N TYR A 74 2.47 9.20 8.20
CA TYR A 74 1.94 8.26 7.20
C TYR A 74 2.13 8.82 5.79
N ASP A 75 2.32 7.94 4.81
CA ASP A 75 2.38 8.35 3.41
C ASP A 75 0.94 8.52 2.87
N PRO A 76 0.55 9.73 2.42
CA PRO A 76 -0.80 10.00 1.93
C PRO A 76 -1.14 9.31 0.59
N ALA A 77 -0.16 8.75 -0.13
CA ALA A 77 -0.40 7.95 -1.32
C ALA A 77 -1.07 6.60 -1.00
N TYR A 78 -0.93 6.12 0.25
CA TYR A 78 -1.52 4.87 0.73
C TYR A 78 -2.63 5.12 1.74
N HIS A 79 -3.56 4.17 1.86
CA HIS A 79 -4.59 4.26 2.87
C HIS A 79 -3.99 4.19 4.27
N HIS A 80 -4.50 5.02 5.19
CA HIS A 80 -4.14 5.03 6.60
C HIS A 80 -5.42 4.95 7.43
N ALA A 81 -5.52 3.96 8.31
CA ALA A 81 -6.57 3.91 9.31
C ALA A 81 -6.54 5.13 10.23
N TYR A 82 -7.66 5.85 10.30
CA TYR A 82 -7.80 7.03 11.13
C TYR A 82 -7.58 6.70 12.61
N ASP A 83 -6.68 7.45 13.25
CA ASP A 83 -6.24 7.27 14.63
C ASP A 83 -6.60 8.48 15.52
N GLY A 84 -7.58 9.28 15.11
CA GLY A 84 -7.93 10.53 15.79
C GLY A 84 -7.06 11.72 15.39
N GLY A 85 -6.24 11.59 14.33
CA GLY A 85 -5.34 12.65 13.87
C GLY A 85 -4.02 12.68 14.64
N ALA A 86 -3.64 11.58 15.28
CA ALA A 86 -2.41 11.49 16.06
C ALA A 86 -1.17 11.36 15.16
N THR A 87 -1.30 10.65 14.03
CA THR A 87 -0.21 10.50 13.06
C THR A 87 -0.33 11.54 11.94
N PRO A 88 0.64 12.45 11.77
CA PRO A 88 0.63 13.46 10.70
C PRO A 88 0.96 12.86 9.32
N SER A 89 0.67 13.59 8.25
CA SER A 89 1.05 13.21 6.88
C SER A 89 2.52 13.53 6.60
N CYS A 90 3.22 12.64 5.88
CA CYS A 90 4.60 12.91 5.43
C CYS A 90 4.66 14.01 4.34
N ALA A 91 3.54 14.36 3.71
CA ALA A 91 3.48 15.46 2.75
C ALA A 91 3.49 16.85 3.43
N ASP A 92 3.15 16.92 4.71
CA ASP A 92 3.21 18.14 5.50
C ASP A 92 4.67 18.39 5.86
N GLY A 93 5.41 19.07 4.98
CA GLY A 93 6.88 19.18 4.96
C GLY A 93 7.60 19.71 6.22
N ASN A 94 6.92 19.89 7.34
CA ASN A 94 7.43 20.37 8.63
C ASN A 94 7.80 19.24 9.63
N GLN A 95 7.57 17.96 9.30
CA GLN A 95 7.67 16.86 10.27
C GLN A 95 8.96 16.00 10.18
N LEU A 96 9.86 16.27 9.22
CA LEU A 96 11.14 15.55 9.10
C LEU A 96 12.21 15.98 10.12
N GLU A 97 11.93 16.96 10.97
CA GLU A 97 12.92 17.50 11.93
C GLU A 97 13.10 16.65 13.20
N ASN A 98 12.18 15.73 13.53
CA ASN A 98 12.17 15.03 14.83
C ASN A 98 12.48 13.52 14.80
N SER A 99 13.07 12.98 13.73
CA SER A 99 13.50 11.57 13.69
C SER A 99 14.91 11.37 14.30
N PRO A 100 15.14 10.31 15.11
CA PRO A 100 16.41 10.10 15.82
C PRO A 100 17.60 9.92 14.85
N GLN A 101 18.51 10.89 14.90
CA GLN A 101 19.93 10.86 14.55
C GLN A 101 20.43 9.74 13.61
N THR A 102 20.04 9.77 12.33
CA THR A 102 20.82 9.18 11.22
C THR A 102 21.27 10.27 10.23
N PRO A 103 22.34 10.08 9.44
CA PRO A 103 22.92 11.13 8.60
C PRO A 103 21.89 11.74 7.63
N GLU A 104 21.89 13.06 7.55
CA GLU A 104 20.86 13.91 6.93
C GLU A 104 20.62 13.66 5.42
N SER A 105 21.58 13.02 4.72
CA SER A 105 21.50 12.74 3.28
C SER A 105 20.66 11.51 2.92
N GLN A 106 20.46 10.55 3.85
CA GLN A 106 19.65 9.34 3.61
C GLN A 106 18.20 9.48 4.09
N ARG A 107 17.88 10.49 4.92
CA ARG A 107 16.53 10.71 5.47
C ARG A 107 15.49 11.18 4.45
N ARG A 108 15.91 11.99 3.47
CA ARG A 108 14.97 12.65 2.54
C ARG A 108 14.45 11.75 1.41
N THR A 109 15.04 10.56 1.23
CA THR A 109 14.69 9.65 0.14
C THR A 109 13.89 8.42 0.58
N TRP A 110 13.87 8.10 1.89
CA TRP A 110 13.20 6.91 2.43
C TRP A 110 11.82 7.21 3.03
N CYS A 111 11.60 8.42 3.54
CA CYS A 111 10.34 8.85 4.18
C CYS A 111 9.55 9.86 3.31
N ARG A 112 9.92 10.00 2.04
CA ARG A 112 9.32 10.89 1.04
C ARG A 112 9.24 10.18 -0.30
#